data_AF-A0A653VUN8-F1
#
_entry.id   AF-A0A653VUN8-F1
#
_cell.length_a   1.000
_cell.length_b   1.000
_cell.length_c   1.000
_cell.angle_alpha   90.00
_cell.angle_beta   90.00
_cell.angle_gamma   90.00
#
_symmetry.space_group_name_H-M   'P 1'
#
loop_
_entity.id
_entity.type
_entity.pdbx_description
1 polymer ?
#
loop_
_entity_poly.entity_id
_entity_poly.type
_entity_poly.pdbx_seq_one_letter_code
_entity_poly.pdbx_strand_id
1 'polypeptide(L)'
;MSRLKNTILNAKVGVLFHILFLSVQFFSRKVFLDRLGDDFIGTTSTLQAFLGFLNLAELGIGTAIGFVLYKPIFENNRKEINQIIHFLGFIYKRIGLGIIAVAIGLSAFFPLIFSDTAVDLALVYYAFFVFLSGSLFGYFFNYHIFLLQADQKDFVVTKIFQTISITKILFQIVAVLLFESFFLYLTFELISGILSSIFIRRKLKKEYPWLSLTNLKNTIFKNLKITLI
;
A
#
# COMPACT_ATOMS: atom_id res chain seq x y z
N MET A 1 8.14 25.60 2.67
CA MET A 1 6.77 25.85 3.18
C MET A 1 6.80 25.67 4.70
N SER A 2 6.06 26.49 5.45
CA SER A 2 5.93 26.31 6.90
C SER A 2 5.17 25.02 7.23
N ARG A 3 5.57 24.32 8.30
CA ARG A 3 4.94 23.09 8.80
C ARG A 3 3.44 23.27 9.05
N LEU A 4 3.02 24.43 9.55
CA LEU A 4 1.61 24.77 9.74
C LEU A 4 0.84 24.73 8.40
N LYS A 5 1.42 25.28 7.34
CA LYS A 5 0.82 25.27 6.00
C LYS A 5 0.68 23.84 5.47
N ASN A 6 1.69 23.00 5.67
CA ASN A 6 1.66 21.60 5.25
C ASN A 6 0.60 20.80 6.03
N THR A 7 0.47 21.04 7.33
CA THR A 7 -0.55 20.40 8.18
C THR A 7 -1.96 20.76 7.73
N ILE A 8 -2.23 22.06 7.46
CA ILE A 8 -3.52 22.51 6.93
C ILE A 8 -3.77 21.91 5.53
N LEU A 9 -2.73 21.81 4.70
CA LEU A 9 -2.83 21.20 3.37
C LEU A 9 -3.15 19.71 3.46
N ASN A 10 -2.52 18.96 4.38
CA ASN A 10 -2.85 17.56 4.65
C ASN A 10 -4.32 17.41 5.02
N ALA A 11 -4.81 18.23 5.95
CA ALA A 11 -6.21 18.17 6.37
C ALA A 11 -7.16 18.44 5.20
N LYS A 12 -6.94 19.52 4.44
CA LYS A 12 -7.81 19.88 3.31
C LYS A 12 -7.81 18.82 2.20
N VAL A 13 -6.62 18.39 1.78
CA VAL A 13 -6.46 17.39 0.72
C VAL A 13 -7.00 16.03 1.19
N GLY A 14 -6.68 15.64 2.43
CA GLY A 14 -7.18 14.42 3.07
C GLY A 14 -8.70 14.34 3.06
N VAL A 15 -9.36 15.36 3.60
CA VAL A 15 -10.84 15.40 3.67
C VAL A 15 -11.46 15.40 2.27
N LEU A 16 -10.97 16.24 1.37
CA LEU A 16 -11.51 16.32 0.01
C LEU A 16 -11.43 14.97 -0.71
N PHE A 17 -10.25 14.36 -0.72
CA PHE A 17 -10.06 13.08 -1.39
C PHE A 17 -10.86 11.96 -0.71
N HIS A 18 -10.94 11.96 0.63
CA HIS A 18 -11.73 10.96 1.36
C HIS A 18 -13.22 11.01 0.98
N ILE A 19 -13.80 12.21 0.90
CA ILE A 19 -15.21 12.39 0.47
C ILE A 19 -15.40 11.90 -0.96
N LEU A 20 -14.51 12.29 -1.88
CA LEU A 20 -14.56 11.84 -3.28
C LEU A 20 -14.46 10.31 -3.40
N PHE A 21 -13.51 9.71 -2.69
CA PHE A 21 -13.30 8.27 -2.68
C PHE A 21 -14.51 7.53 -2.12
N LEU A 22 -15.05 7.96 -0.98
CA LEU A 22 -16.26 7.38 -0.40
C LEU A 22 -17.46 7.45 -1.35
N SER A 23 -17.62 8.59 -2.05
CA SER A 23 -18.71 8.77 -3.00
C SER A 23 -18.60 7.78 -4.15
N VAL A 24 -17.42 7.70 -4.78
CA VAL A 24 -17.15 6.77 -5.89
C VAL A 24 -17.31 5.32 -5.45
N GLN A 25 -16.81 4.96 -4.26
CA GLN A 25 -16.91 3.61 -3.71
C GLN A 25 -18.37 3.22 -3.40
N PHE A 26 -19.17 4.16 -2.90
CA PHE A 26 -20.58 3.92 -2.61
C PHE A 26 -21.38 3.63 -3.88
N PHE A 27 -21.23 4.46 -4.92
CA PHE A 27 -21.92 4.24 -6.20
C PHE A 27 -21.41 3.01 -6.95
N SER A 28 -20.11 2.73 -6.88
CA SER A 28 -19.52 1.55 -7.54
C SER A 28 -20.01 0.23 -6.92
N ARG A 29 -20.26 0.21 -5.60
CA ARG A 29 -20.71 -0.99 -4.89
C ARG A 29 -21.97 -1.59 -5.51
N LYS A 30 -22.96 -0.77 -5.83
CA LYS A 30 -24.20 -1.23 -6.46
C LYS A 30 -23.92 -1.87 -7.83
N VAL A 31 -23.16 -1.19 -8.69
CA VAL A 31 -22.81 -1.70 -10.02
C VAL A 31 -22.09 -3.04 -9.93
N PHE A 32 -21.14 -3.18 -9.00
CA PHE A 32 -20.39 -4.42 -8.84
C PHE A 32 -21.23 -5.56 -8.28
N LEU A 33 -22.16 -5.29 -7.34
CA LEU A 33 -23.10 -6.31 -6.87
C LEU A 33 -24.05 -6.75 -7.99
N ASP A 34 -24.64 -5.80 -8.72
CA ASP A 34 -25.62 -6.08 -9.77
C ASP A 34 -25.01 -6.86 -10.96
N ARG A 35 -23.71 -6.70 -11.21
CA ARG A 35 -23.03 -7.27 -12.40
C ARG A 35 -22.07 -8.42 -12.10
N LEU A 36 -21.38 -8.41 -10.97
CA LEU A 36 -20.43 -9.46 -10.59
C LEU A 36 -21.01 -10.44 -9.55
N GLY A 37 -22.16 -10.12 -8.97
CA GLY A 37 -22.81 -10.95 -7.96
C GLY A 37 -22.25 -10.73 -6.55
N ASP A 38 -23.06 -11.09 -5.57
CA ASP A 38 -22.72 -11.06 -4.15
C ASP A 38 -21.64 -12.09 -3.78
N ASP A 39 -21.65 -13.28 -4.38
CA ASP A 39 -20.63 -14.32 -4.13
C ASP A 39 -19.20 -13.84 -4.44
N PHE A 40 -18.98 -13.21 -5.60
CA PHE A 40 -17.67 -12.67 -5.97
C PHE A 40 -17.26 -11.52 -5.06
N ILE A 41 -18.20 -10.63 -4.74
CA ILE A 41 -17.94 -9.46 -3.90
C ILE A 41 -17.67 -9.87 -2.45
N GLY A 42 -18.38 -10.87 -1.92
CA GLY A 42 -18.14 -11.47 -0.61
C GLY A 42 -16.79 -12.18 -0.54
N THR A 43 -16.47 -12.96 -1.57
CA THR A 43 -15.17 -13.65 -1.69
C THR A 43 -14.01 -12.66 -1.69
N THR A 44 -14.03 -11.66 -2.58
CA THR A 44 -12.97 -10.65 -2.65
C THR A 44 -12.85 -9.82 -1.37
N SER A 45 -13.98 -9.49 -0.73
CA SER A 45 -13.98 -8.79 0.58
C SER A 45 -13.32 -9.65 1.67
N THR A 46 -13.57 -10.96 1.68
CA THR A 46 -12.95 -11.91 2.63
C THR A 46 -11.44 -12.02 2.39
N LEU A 47 -11.02 -12.15 1.13
CA LEU A 47 -9.59 -12.18 0.77
C LEU A 47 -8.85 -10.90 1.19
N GLN A 48 -9.47 -9.72 0.99
CA GLN A 48 -8.90 -8.45 1.45
C GLN A 48 -8.84 -8.37 2.98
N ALA A 49 -9.83 -8.90 3.69
CA ALA A 49 -9.82 -8.95 5.15
C ALA A 49 -8.65 -9.81 5.67
N PHE A 50 -8.41 -10.99 5.08
CA PHE A 50 -7.24 -11.81 5.42
C PHE A 50 -5.93 -11.06 5.26
N LEU A 51 -5.73 -10.36 4.15
CA LEU A 51 -4.54 -9.52 3.95
C LEU A 51 -4.47 -8.36 4.95
N GLY A 52 -5.62 -7.78 5.29
CA GLY A 52 -5.72 -6.75 6.34
C GLY A 52 -5.20 -7.25 7.69
N PHE A 53 -5.50 -8.49 8.06
CA PHE A 53 -4.96 -9.11 9.27
C PHE A 53 -3.45 -9.36 9.18
N LEU A 54 -2.92 -9.76 8.03
CA LEU A 54 -1.47 -9.92 7.85
C LEU A 54 -0.73 -8.59 7.99
N ASN A 55 -1.35 -7.49 7.56
CA ASN A 55 -0.77 -6.16 7.70
C ASN A 55 -0.67 -5.70 9.17
N LEU A 56 -1.43 -6.29 10.11
CA LEU A 56 -1.32 -5.99 11.54
C LEU A 56 0.05 -6.38 12.11
N ALA A 57 0.79 -7.26 11.46
CA ALA A 57 2.15 -7.66 11.85
C ALA A 57 3.14 -6.48 11.91
N GLU A 58 2.80 -5.33 11.30
CA GLU A 58 3.63 -4.11 11.32
C GLU A 58 3.10 -2.99 12.24
N LEU A 59 2.05 -3.25 13.00
CA LEU A 59 1.47 -2.26 13.90
C LEU A 59 2.55 -1.69 14.84
N GLY A 60 2.71 -0.37 14.81
CA GLY A 60 3.65 0.37 15.66
C GLY A 60 4.96 0.78 14.98
N ILE A 61 5.34 0.17 13.85
CA ILE A 61 6.57 0.57 13.15
C ILE A 61 6.45 1.99 12.60
N GLY A 62 5.31 2.32 11.97
CA GLY A 62 5.06 3.66 11.43
C GLY A 62 5.16 4.76 12.47
N THR A 63 4.62 4.55 13.68
CA THR A 63 4.70 5.50 14.80
C THR A 63 6.12 5.66 15.33
N ALA A 64 6.85 4.55 15.48
CA ALA A 64 8.25 4.59 15.92
C ALA A 64 9.14 5.35 14.91
N ILE A 65 8.95 5.08 13.62
CA ILE A 65 9.69 5.74 12.55
C ILE A 65 9.34 7.23 12.45
N GLY A 66 8.07 7.59 12.60
CA GLY A 66 7.66 8.99 12.63
C GLY A 66 8.36 9.78 13.74
N PHE A 67 8.50 9.17 14.93
CA PHE A 67 9.24 9.78 16.05
C PHE A 67 10.74 9.87 15.77
N VAL A 68 11.36 8.76 15.35
CA VAL A 68 12.81 8.69 15.09
C VAL A 68 13.25 9.62 13.95
N LEU A 69 12.41 9.82 12.93
CA LEU A 69 12.68 10.74 11.83
C LEU A 69 12.50 12.22 12.19
N TYR A 70 11.78 12.55 13.28
CA TYR A 70 11.45 13.94 13.61
C TYR A 70 12.70 14.81 13.78
N LYS A 71 13.64 14.38 14.64
CA LYS A 71 14.86 15.15 14.94
C LYS A 71 15.78 15.28 13.70
N PRO A 72 16.11 14.20 12.98
CA PRO A 72 16.93 14.28 11.77
C PRO A 72 16.33 15.16 10.67
N ILE A 73 15.00 15.16 10.50
CA ILE A 73 14.32 16.06 9.55
C ILE A 73 14.49 17.51 9.98
N PHE A 74 14.27 17.82 11.27
CA PHE A 74 14.39 19.16 11.82
C PHE A 74 15.82 19.72 11.65
N GLU A 75 16.83 18.88 11.89
CA GLU A 75 18.26 19.23 11.77
C GLU A 75 18.77 19.17 10.33
N ASN A 76 17.93 18.79 9.34
CA ASN A 76 18.33 18.52 7.96
C ASN A 76 19.48 17.49 7.83
N ASN A 77 19.58 16.55 8.77
CA ASN A 77 20.61 15.52 8.78
C ASN A 77 20.28 14.40 7.78
N ARG A 78 20.53 14.68 6.49
CA ARG A 78 20.27 13.76 5.37
C ARG A 78 20.97 12.41 5.51
N LYS A 79 22.13 12.37 6.16
CA LYS A 79 22.89 11.13 6.37
C LYS A 79 22.14 10.21 7.33
N GLU A 80 21.70 10.74 8.46
CA GLU A 80 20.93 10.00 9.45
C GLU A 80 19.55 9.59 8.91
N ILE A 81 18.86 10.47 8.18
CA ILE A 81 17.60 10.10 7.51
C ILE A 81 17.79 8.90 6.57
N ASN A 82 18.83 8.92 5.72
CA ASN A 82 19.12 7.79 4.83
C ASN A 82 19.42 6.50 5.62
N GLN A 83 20.14 6.58 6.74
CA GLN A 83 20.40 5.41 7.59
C GLN A 83 19.11 4.82 8.16
N ILE A 84 18.22 5.66 8.69
CA ILE A 84 16.92 5.24 9.24
C ILE A 84 16.06 4.59 8.14
N ILE A 85 15.95 5.23 6.97
CA ILE A 85 15.14 4.71 5.87
C ILE A 85 15.70 3.40 5.30
N HIS A 86 17.02 3.23 5.26
CA HIS A 86 17.63 1.96 4.86
C HIS A 86 17.38 0.85 5.87
N PHE A 87 17.49 1.14 7.16
CA PHE A 87 17.17 0.18 8.21
C PHE A 87 15.69 -0.23 8.13
N LEU A 88 14.79 0.74 7.91
CA LEU A 88 13.38 0.49 7.68
C LEU A 88 13.14 -0.42 6.47
N GLY A 89 13.78 -0.15 5.34
CA GLY A 89 13.70 -0.99 4.15
C GLY A 89 14.20 -2.42 4.38
N PHE A 90 15.17 -2.63 5.26
CA PHE A 90 15.61 -3.97 5.65
C PHE A 90 14.54 -4.71 6.46
N ILE A 91 13.93 -4.05 7.45
CA ILE A 91 12.85 -4.62 8.26
C ILE A 91 11.64 -4.95 7.38
N TYR A 92 11.17 -3.99 6.59
CA TYR A 92 9.98 -4.14 5.73
C TYR A 92 10.14 -5.28 4.73
N LYS A 93 11.33 -5.46 4.16
CA LYS A 93 11.59 -6.61 3.27
C LYS A 93 11.50 -7.95 3.99
N ARG A 94 11.97 -8.04 5.24
CA ARG A 94 11.86 -9.26 6.05
C ARG A 94 10.39 -9.55 6.39
N ILE A 95 9.63 -8.52 6.74
CA ILE A 95 8.20 -8.67 7.03
C ILE A 95 7.44 -9.07 5.76
N GLY A 96 7.70 -8.44 4.62
CA GLY A 96 7.11 -8.81 3.33
C GLY A 96 7.38 -10.27 2.96
N LEU A 97 8.58 -10.80 3.24
CA LEU A 97 8.86 -12.23 3.06
C LEU A 97 8.07 -13.13 4.03
N GLY A 98 7.91 -12.71 5.28
CA GLY A 98 7.05 -13.40 6.25
C GLY A 98 5.58 -13.43 5.80
N ILE A 99 5.08 -12.31 5.29
CA ILE A 99 3.71 -12.20 4.77
C ILE A 99 3.51 -13.12 3.57
N ILE A 100 4.48 -13.24 2.66
CA ILE A 100 4.41 -14.23 1.58
C ILE A 100 4.27 -15.65 2.13
N ALA A 101 5.10 -16.02 3.11
CA ALA A 101 5.06 -17.37 3.70
C ALA A 101 3.71 -17.67 4.35
N VAL A 102 3.18 -16.73 5.16
CA VAL A 102 1.87 -16.91 5.80
C VAL A 102 0.74 -16.88 4.77
N ALA A 103 0.80 -16.03 3.75
CA ALA A 103 -0.19 -15.97 2.68
C ALA A 103 -0.27 -17.27 1.87
N ILE A 104 0.87 -17.89 1.57
CA ILE A 104 0.93 -19.21 0.91
C ILE A 104 0.37 -20.31 1.83
N GLY A 105 0.72 -20.27 3.13
CA GLY A 105 0.16 -21.21 4.11
C GLY A 105 -1.36 -21.07 4.23
N LEU A 106 -1.87 -19.84 4.25
CA LEU A 106 -3.30 -19.54 4.30
C LEU A 106 -4.01 -19.99 3.02
N SER A 107 -3.42 -19.77 1.84
CA SER A 107 -4.06 -20.10 0.57
C SER A 107 -4.27 -21.61 0.38
N ALA A 108 -3.47 -22.45 1.04
CA ALA A 108 -3.69 -23.90 1.05
C ALA A 108 -5.05 -24.31 1.66
N PHE A 109 -5.65 -23.46 2.52
CA PHE A 109 -6.96 -23.71 3.12
C PHE A 109 -8.13 -23.15 2.30
N PHE A 110 -7.89 -22.47 1.17
CA PHE A 110 -8.96 -21.92 0.33
C PHE A 110 -9.97 -22.93 -0.20
N PRO A 111 -9.59 -24.17 -0.59
CA PRO A 111 -10.58 -25.17 -0.99
C PRO A 111 -11.60 -25.49 0.11
N LEU A 112 -11.20 -25.35 1.38
CA LEU A 112 -12.05 -25.59 2.54
C LEU A 112 -12.83 -24.32 2.95
N ILE A 113 -12.19 -23.15 2.89
CA ILE A 113 -12.82 -21.87 3.28
C ILE A 113 -13.87 -21.45 2.26
N PHE A 114 -13.63 -21.71 0.98
CA PHE A 114 -14.48 -21.27 -0.13
C PHE A 114 -15.21 -22.45 -0.81
N SER A 115 -15.39 -23.58 -0.12
CA SER A 115 -16.05 -24.77 -0.66
C SER A 115 -17.50 -24.51 -1.11
N ASP A 116 -18.18 -23.60 -0.42
CA ASP A 116 -19.61 -23.34 -0.60
C ASP A 116 -19.89 -22.12 -1.47
N THR A 117 -18.84 -21.48 -2.04
CA THR A 117 -19.02 -20.31 -2.90
C THR A 117 -19.27 -20.74 -4.34
N ALA A 118 -20.10 -19.99 -5.08
CA ALA A 118 -20.25 -20.21 -6.52
C ALA A 118 -19.04 -19.72 -7.35
N VAL A 119 -18.03 -19.13 -6.70
CA VAL A 119 -16.84 -18.59 -7.37
C VAL A 119 -15.84 -19.71 -7.63
N ASP A 120 -15.41 -19.84 -8.88
CA ASP A 120 -14.39 -20.81 -9.25
C ASP A 120 -13.10 -20.61 -8.43
N LEU A 121 -12.55 -21.72 -7.93
CA LEU A 121 -11.40 -21.71 -7.04
C LEU A 121 -10.15 -21.11 -7.72
N ALA A 122 -9.97 -21.28 -9.03
CA ALA A 122 -8.85 -20.65 -9.73
C ALA A 122 -8.99 -19.11 -9.75
N LEU A 123 -10.21 -18.60 -9.86
CA LEU A 123 -10.50 -17.16 -9.74
C LEU A 123 -10.24 -16.65 -8.30
N VAL A 124 -10.55 -17.45 -7.27
CA VAL A 124 -10.21 -17.12 -5.86
C VAL A 124 -8.70 -16.97 -5.69
N TYR A 125 -7.91 -17.93 -6.18
CA TYR A 125 -6.45 -17.85 -6.13
C TYR A 125 -5.92 -16.64 -6.90
N TYR A 126 -6.43 -16.40 -8.11
CA TYR A 126 -6.02 -15.25 -8.91
C TYR A 126 -6.30 -13.93 -8.18
N ALA A 127 -7.50 -13.76 -7.63
CA ALA A 127 -7.86 -12.59 -6.85
C ALA A 127 -6.94 -12.40 -5.64
N PHE A 128 -6.67 -13.47 -4.90
CA PHE A 128 -5.82 -13.41 -3.72
C PHE A 128 -4.39 -12.98 -4.05
N PHE A 129 -3.77 -13.57 -5.08
CA PHE A 129 -2.41 -13.21 -5.45
C PHE A 129 -2.31 -11.81 -6.07
N VAL A 130 -3.37 -11.34 -6.76
CA VAL A 130 -3.48 -9.94 -7.19
C VAL A 130 -3.49 -9.01 -5.97
N PHE A 131 -4.36 -9.23 -4.99
CA PHE A 131 -4.40 -8.38 -3.79
C PHE A 131 -3.12 -8.47 -2.96
N LEU A 132 -2.56 -9.68 -2.81
CA LEU A 132 -1.29 -9.91 -2.13
C LEU A 132 -0.18 -9.09 -2.78
N SER A 133 -0.05 -9.13 -4.10
CA SER A 133 0.96 -8.34 -4.82
C SER A 133 0.84 -6.84 -4.56
N GLY A 134 -0.40 -6.33 -4.49
CA GLY A 134 -0.69 -4.95 -4.09
C GLY A 134 -0.14 -4.61 -2.72
N SER A 135 -0.35 -5.50 -1.74
CA SER A 135 0.21 -5.35 -0.38
C SER A 135 1.74 -5.44 -0.37
N LEU A 136 2.33 -6.40 -1.12
CA LEU A 136 3.77 -6.57 -1.24
C LEU A 136 4.47 -5.33 -1.81
N PHE A 137 3.80 -4.55 -2.68
CA PHE A 137 4.38 -3.29 -3.12
C PHE A 137 4.62 -2.29 -1.97
N GLY A 138 3.73 -2.29 -0.99
CA GLY A 138 3.89 -1.60 0.30
C GLY A 138 5.24 -1.92 0.95
N TYR A 139 5.49 -3.21 1.15
CA TYR A 139 6.66 -3.72 1.85
C TYR A 139 7.97 -3.52 1.08
N PHE A 140 7.99 -3.88 -0.20
CA PHE A 140 9.25 -3.94 -0.95
C PHE A 140 9.66 -2.60 -1.56
N PHE A 141 8.70 -1.72 -1.88
CA PHE A 141 8.98 -0.51 -2.66
C PHE A 141 8.54 0.78 -1.98
N ASN A 142 7.42 0.75 -1.24
CA ASN A 142 6.76 1.97 -0.78
C ASN A 142 7.09 2.39 0.65
N TYR A 143 7.95 1.66 1.37
CA TYR A 143 8.40 2.00 2.74
C TYR A 143 9.02 3.41 2.89
N HIS A 144 9.44 4.05 1.80
CA HIS A 144 9.92 5.43 1.82
C HIS A 144 8.82 6.47 2.11
N ILE A 145 7.54 6.09 2.01
CA ILE A 145 6.39 6.95 2.31
C ILE A 145 6.45 7.50 3.74
N PHE A 146 7.00 6.75 4.70
CA PHE A 146 7.15 7.20 6.08
C PHE A 146 7.96 8.51 6.19
N LEU A 147 8.90 8.77 5.27
CA LEU A 147 9.60 10.05 5.22
C LEU A 147 8.68 11.22 4.83
N LEU A 148 7.81 11.01 3.84
CA LEU A 148 6.81 12.03 3.47
C LEU A 148 5.87 12.30 4.64
N GLN A 149 5.44 11.25 5.35
CA GLN A 149 4.55 11.38 6.50
C GLN A 149 5.22 12.12 7.67
N ALA A 150 6.45 11.75 8.03
CA ALA A 150 7.22 12.42 9.07
C ALA A 150 7.52 13.90 8.72
N ASP A 151 7.71 14.22 7.44
CA ASP A 151 7.89 15.59 6.94
C ASP A 151 6.55 16.34 6.72
N GLN A 152 5.43 15.82 7.24
CA GLN A 152 4.09 16.39 7.11
C GLN A 152 3.65 16.62 5.65
N LYS A 153 4.13 15.80 4.71
CA LYS A 153 3.76 15.83 3.29
C LYS A 153 2.83 14.67 2.91
N ASP A 154 2.03 14.18 3.84
CA ASP A 154 1.08 13.09 3.59
C ASP A 154 0.05 13.44 2.50
N PHE A 155 -0.25 14.74 2.29
CA PHE A 155 -1.06 15.21 1.15
C PHE A 155 -0.55 14.70 -0.20
N VAL A 156 0.76 14.47 -0.34
CA VAL A 156 1.37 13.91 -1.54
C VAL A 156 0.99 12.44 -1.72
N VAL A 157 1.07 11.68 -0.64
CA VAL A 157 0.72 10.25 -0.58
C VAL A 157 -0.77 10.10 -0.88
N THR A 158 -1.60 10.81 -0.13
CA THR A 158 -3.05 10.86 -0.29
C THR A 158 -3.43 11.19 -1.74
N LYS A 159 -2.88 12.26 -2.32
CA LYS A 159 -3.21 12.65 -3.69
C LYS A 159 -2.88 11.55 -4.69
N ILE A 160 -1.72 10.92 -4.61
CA ILE A 160 -1.32 9.88 -5.56
C ILE A 160 -2.21 8.64 -5.42
N PHE A 161 -2.32 8.09 -4.22
CA PHE A 161 -3.05 6.84 -4.00
C PHE A 161 -4.56 7.00 -4.24
N GLN A 162 -5.16 8.09 -3.78
CA GLN A 162 -6.60 8.28 -3.95
C GLN A 162 -6.98 8.64 -5.39
N THR A 163 -6.18 9.45 -6.10
CA THR A 163 -6.41 9.67 -7.55
C THR A 163 -6.35 8.34 -8.32
N ILE A 164 -5.32 7.53 -8.09
CA ILE A 164 -5.19 6.23 -8.79
C ILE A 164 -6.34 5.29 -8.41
N SER A 165 -6.75 5.27 -7.14
CA SER A 165 -7.86 4.43 -6.68
C SER A 165 -9.20 4.85 -7.30
N ILE A 166 -9.49 6.15 -7.33
CA ILE A 166 -10.70 6.69 -7.96
C ILE A 166 -10.69 6.36 -9.46
N THR A 167 -9.60 6.64 -10.16
CA THR A 167 -9.46 6.34 -11.59
C THR A 167 -9.61 4.84 -11.87
N LYS A 168 -9.00 3.98 -11.04
CA LYS A 168 -9.16 2.52 -11.12
C LYS A 168 -10.63 2.12 -11.00
N ILE A 169 -11.35 2.62 -9.99
CA ILE A 169 -12.75 2.26 -9.77
C ILE A 169 -13.61 2.68 -10.97
N LEU A 170 -13.36 3.87 -11.54
CA LEU A 170 -14.06 4.31 -12.75
C LEU A 170 -13.81 3.37 -13.94
N PHE A 171 -12.57 2.93 -14.15
CA PHE A 171 -12.26 1.92 -15.18
C PHE A 171 -12.88 0.56 -14.89
N GLN A 172 -12.91 0.13 -13.63
CA GLN A 172 -13.58 -1.10 -13.21
C GLN A 172 -15.08 -1.03 -13.50
N ILE A 173 -15.75 0.10 -13.21
CA ILE A 173 -17.18 0.30 -13.55
C ILE A 173 -17.39 0.13 -15.05
N VAL A 174 -16.60 0.82 -15.88
CA VAL A 174 -16.74 0.74 -17.35
C VAL A 174 -16.50 -0.69 -17.83
N ALA A 175 -15.45 -1.36 -17.35
CA ALA A 175 -15.13 -2.72 -17.77
C ALA A 175 -16.19 -3.74 -17.35
N VAL A 176 -16.74 -3.62 -16.15
CA VAL A 176 -17.79 -4.51 -15.65
C VAL A 176 -19.10 -4.28 -16.42
N LEU A 177 -19.45 -3.04 -16.74
CA LEU A 177 -20.66 -2.74 -17.51
C LEU A 177 -20.61 -3.24 -18.96
N LEU A 178 -19.42 -3.29 -19.57
CA LEU A 178 -19.24 -3.69 -20.96
C LEU A 178 -18.95 -5.19 -21.14
N PHE A 179 -18.20 -5.79 -20.22
CA PHE A 179 -17.65 -7.14 -20.39
C PHE A 179 -18.02 -8.11 -19.27
N GLU A 180 -18.58 -7.63 -18.16
CA GLU A 180 -18.92 -8.44 -16.96
C GLU A 180 -17.76 -9.36 -16.50
N SER A 181 -16.52 -8.89 -16.69
CA SER A 181 -15.33 -9.72 -16.53
C SER A 181 -14.66 -9.53 -15.17
N PHE A 182 -14.66 -10.60 -14.37
CA PHE A 182 -13.90 -10.69 -13.10
C PHE A 182 -12.40 -10.49 -13.31
N PHE A 183 -11.84 -11.03 -14.40
CA PHE A 183 -10.42 -10.92 -14.70
C PHE A 183 -10.00 -9.48 -15.00
N LEU A 184 -10.80 -8.72 -15.77
CA LEU A 184 -10.53 -7.31 -16.01
C LEU A 184 -10.61 -6.49 -14.72
N TYR A 185 -11.61 -6.76 -13.88
CA TYR A 185 -11.74 -6.11 -12.58
C TYR A 185 -10.48 -6.27 -11.74
N LEU A 186 -9.97 -7.50 -11.60
CA LEU A 186 -8.76 -7.81 -10.85
C LEU A 186 -7.48 -7.29 -11.52
N THR A 187 -7.43 -7.30 -12.85
CA THR A 187 -6.29 -6.74 -13.59
C THR A 187 -6.12 -5.25 -13.32
N PHE A 188 -7.21 -4.48 -13.25
CA PHE A 188 -7.15 -3.06 -12.87
C PHE A 188 -6.64 -2.87 -11.44
N GLU A 189 -6.96 -3.79 -10.53
CA GLU A 189 -6.39 -3.78 -9.18
C GLU A 189 -4.87 -3.89 -9.21
N LEU A 190 -4.34 -4.90 -9.91
CA LEU A 190 -2.90 -5.11 -10.06
C LEU A 190 -2.21 -3.89 -10.68
N ILE A 191 -2.76 -3.37 -11.78
CA ILE A 191 -2.23 -2.18 -12.47
C ILE A 191 -2.20 -0.98 -11.52
N SER A 192 -3.24 -0.78 -10.72
CA SER A 192 -3.31 0.35 -9.78
C SER A 192 -2.21 0.29 -8.72
N GLY A 193 -1.87 -0.90 -8.21
CA GLY A 193 -0.77 -1.10 -7.26
C GLY A 193 0.60 -0.78 -7.86
N ILE A 194 0.83 -1.24 -9.10
CA ILE A 194 2.05 -0.95 -9.86
C ILE A 194 2.18 0.55 -10.11
N LEU A 195 1.11 1.19 -10.62
CA LEU A 195 1.10 2.62 -10.91
C LEU A 195 1.36 3.44 -9.65
N SER A 196 0.68 3.13 -8.54
CA SER A 196 0.85 3.82 -7.26
C SER A 196 2.31 3.80 -6.81
N SER A 197 2.93 2.63 -6.91
CA SER A 197 4.33 2.42 -6.54
C SER A 197 5.32 3.17 -7.45
N ILE A 198 5.04 3.22 -8.75
CA ILE A 198 5.84 3.99 -9.71
C ILE A 198 5.71 5.50 -9.42
N PHE A 199 4.48 6.00 -9.28
CA PHE A 199 4.22 7.44 -9.08
C PHE A 199 4.78 7.93 -7.76
N ILE A 200 4.59 7.19 -6.67
CA ILE A 200 5.14 7.60 -5.37
C ILE A 200 6.66 7.61 -5.39
N ARG A 201 7.29 6.61 -6.02
CA ARG A 201 8.76 6.56 -6.14
C ARG A 201 9.32 7.69 -7.00
N ARG A 202 8.65 8.03 -8.11
CA ARG A 202 9.01 9.20 -8.93
C ARG A 202 8.88 10.50 -8.12
N LYS A 203 7.79 10.63 -7.36
CA LYS A 203 7.56 11.81 -6.52
C LYS A 203 8.60 11.94 -5.40
N LEU A 204 8.96 10.83 -4.74
CA LEU A 204 10.03 10.79 -3.74
C LEU A 204 11.39 11.21 -4.31
N LYS A 205 11.77 10.73 -5.51
CA LYS A 205 13.01 11.19 -6.17
C LYS A 205 13.03 12.69 -6.42
N LYS A 206 11.88 13.26 -6.78
CA LYS A 206 11.75 14.69 -7.04
C LYS A 206 11.77 15.53 -5.76
N GLU A 207 11.05 15.10 -4.73
CA GLU A 207 10.96 15.81 -3.43
C GLU A 207 12.23 15.67 -2.61
N TYR A 208 12.92 14.52 -2.68
CA TYR A 208 14.14 14.22 -1.97
C TYR A 208 15.23 13.67 -2.92
N PRO A 209 15.87 14.51 -3.76
CA PRO A 209 16.90 14.06 -4.69
C PRO A 209 18.13 13.42 -4.01
N TRP A 210 18.35 13.75 -2.73
CA TRP A 210 19.43 13.22 -1.89
C TRP A 210 19.11 11.89 -1.20
N LEU A 211 17.87 11.40 -1.34
CA LEU A 211 17.43 10.14 -0.74
C LEU A 211 17.93 8.96 -1.60
N SER A 212 18.69 8.08 -0.98
CA SER A 212 19.15 6.85 -1.63
C SER A 212 18.02 5.82 -1.66
N LEU A 213 17.32 5.74 -2.80
CA LEU A 213 16.24 4.77 -3.03
C LEU A 213 16.74 3.37 -3.40
N THR A 214 18.05 3.16 -3.35
CA THR A 214 18.72 1.90 -3.68
C THR A 214 19.52 1.49 -2.45
N ASN A 215 19.45 0.21 -2.07
CA ASN A 215 20.20 -0.28 -0.91
C ASN A 215 21.70 0.00 -1.13
N LEU A 216 22.31 0.78 -0.24
CA LEU A 216 23.77 0.77 -0.09
C LEU A 216 24.15 -0.66 0.30
N LYS A 217 24.94 -1.32 -0.55
CA LYS A 217 25.59 -2.60 -0.24
C LYS A 217 26.29 -2.47 1.12
N ASN A 218 25.89 -3.30 2.08
CA ASN A 218 26.65 -3.88 3.20
C ASN A 218 27.47 -3.01 4.18
N THR A 219 27.59 -1.69 4.07
CA THR A 219 28.55 -0.96 4.94
C THR A 219 27.99 -0.56 6.31
N ILE A 220 26.67 -0.45 6.50
CA ILE A 220 26.08 0.17 7.72
C ILE A 220 25.78 -0.86 8.83
N PHE A 221 25.50 -2.12 8.50
CA PHE A 221 25.22 -3.17 9.50
C PHE A 221 26.41 -3.50 10.40
N LYS A 222 27.63 -3.07 10.03
CA LYS A 222 28.82 -3.24 10.87
C LYS A 222 28.88 -2.24 12.03
N ASN A 223 28.26 -1.06 11.90
CA ASN A 223 28.36 0.00 12.89
C ASN A 223 27.19 0.03 13.89
N LEU A 224 26.00 -0.44 13.51
CA LEU A 224 24.84 -0.50 14.42
C LEU A 224 24.93 -1.62 15.47
N LYS A 225 25.75 -2.66 15.25
CA LYS A 225 26.04 -3.67 16.28
C LYS A 225 26.88 -3.16 17.44
N ILE A 226 27.54 -2.01 17.31
CA ILE A 226 28.49 -1.48 18.31
C ILE A 226 27.80 -0.53 19.32
N THR A 227 26.55 -0.11 19.08
CA THR A 227 25.85 0.86 19.94
C THR A 227 24.69 0.25 20.73
N LEU A 228 24.41 -1.04 20.57
CA LEU A 228 23.31 -1.76 21.22
C LEU A 228 23.76 -3.00 22.01
N ILE A 229 25.04 -3.08 22.37
CA ILE A 229 25.57 -4.05 23.34
C ILE A 229 26.29 -3.26 24.44
#